data_AF-A0A7V9EKH0-F1
#
_entry.id   AF-A0A7V9EKH0-F1
#
_cell.length_a   1.000
_cell.length_b   1.000
_cell.length_c   1.000
_cell.angle_alpha   90.00
_cell.angle_beta   90.00
_cell.angle_gamma   90.00
#
_symmetry.space_group_name_H-M   'P 1'
#
loop_
_entity.id
_entity.type
_entity.pdbx_description
1 polymer ?
#
loop_
_entity_poly.entity_id
_entity_poly.type
_entity_poly.pdbx_seq_one_letter_code
_entity_poly.pdbx_strand_id
1 'polypeptide(L)'
;MDDENRALLSRRQSLEARNLEGEAVRLSVAIAKKLYRCPGCGGRIEVGADHVIVRYPESDPPFYQHWHRTCALGDLIRSLREVKAVAGEPALSPGTRRRKANQRRRRR
;
A
#
# COMPACT_ATOMS: atom_id res chain seq x y z
N MET A 1 4.12 16.11 -15.64
CA MET A 1 4.51 14.75 -15.20
C MET A 1 3.69 14.27 -14.00
N ASP A 2 2.95 15.13 -13.30
CA ASP A 2 2.19 14.78 -12.10
C ASP A 2 0.87 14.01 -12.34
N ASP A 3 0.25 14.16 -13.51
CA ASP A 3 -1.04 13.52 -13.84
C ASP A 3 -0.91 12.01 -14.05
N GLU A 4 0.15 11.57 -14.71
CA GLU A 4 0.44 10.15 -14.92
C GLU A 4 0.66 9.45 -13.57
N ASN A 5 1.50 9.99 -12.69
CA ASN A 5 1.72 9.44 -11.35
C ASN A 5 0.44 9.39 -10.49
N ARG A 6 -0.47 10.35 -10.67
CA ARG A 6 -1.77 10.37 -10.00
C ARG A 6 -2.70 9.26 -10.50
N ALA A 7 -2.66 8.97 -11.79
CA ALA A 7 -3.40 7.86 -12.41
C ALA A 7 -2.82 6.49 -12.02
N LEU A 8 -1.50 6.39 -11.89
CA LEU A 8 -0.80 5.14 -11.56
C LEU A 8 -0.99 4.70 -10.10
N LEU A 9 -1.22 5.64 -9.17
CA LEU A 9 -1.69 5.32 -7.82
C LEU A 9 -3.22 5.15 -7.77
N SER A 10 -3.79 4.38 -8.68
CA SER A 10 -5.18 3.91 -8.54
C SER A 10 -5.22 2.64 -7.67
N ARG A 11 -6.33 2.35 -6.98
CA ARG A 11 -6.45 1.11 -6.18
C ARG A 11 -6.32 -0.19 -7.00
N ARG A 12 -6.33 -0.09 -8.33
CA ARG A 12 -6.28 -1.22 -9.27
C ARG A 12 -4.87 -1.50 -9.79
N GLN A 13 -3.92 -0.62 -9.51
CA GLN A 13 -2.56 -0.71 -10.02
C GLN A 13 -1.57 -0.55 -8.87
N SER A 14 -0.47 -1.27 -8.98
CA SER A 14 0.69 -1.08 -8.12
C SER A 14 1.79 -0.43 -8.94
N LEU A 15 2.70 0.26 -8.27
CA LEU A 15 3.92 0.77 -8.89
C LEU A 15 5.10 -0.05 -8.42
N GLU A 16 5.98 -0.40 -9.34
CA GLU A 16 7.32 -0.88 -9.04
C GLU A 16 8.31 0.22 -9.36
N ALA A 17 9.28 0.42 -8.47
CA ALA A 17 10.30 1.44 -8.63
C ALA A 17 11.54 1.08 -7.82
N ARG A 18 12.57 1.91 -7.93
CA ARG A 18 13.74 1.89 -7.06
C ARG A 18 13.86 3.18 -6.27
N ASN A 19 14.24 3.12 -5.00
CA ASN A 19 14.54 4.33 -4.22
C ASN A 19 15.93 4.88 -4.59
N LEU A 20 16.33 5.99 -3.94
CA LEU A 20 17.64 6.62 -4.18
C LEU A 20 18.83 5.74 -3.78
N GLU A 21 18.61 4.80 -2.87
CA GLU A 21 19.62 3.84 -2.39
C GLU A 21 19.72 2.61 -3.32
N GLY A 22 18.87 2.54 -4.36
CA GLY A 22 18.85 1.45 -5.34
C GLY A 22 18.00 0.26 -4.92
N GLU A 23 17.35 0.30 -3.77
CA GLU A 23 16.47 -0.76 -3.27
C GLU A 23 15.19 -0.83 -4.09
N ALA A 24 14.75 -2.04 -4.42
CA ALA A 24 13.45 -2.23 -5.05
C ALA A 24 12.33 -1.87 -4.07
N VAL A 25 11.32 -1.14 -4.56
CA VAL A 25 10.12 -0.82 -3.78
C VAL A 25 8.88 -1.03 -4.60
N ARG A 26 7.81 -1.45 -3.92
CA ARG A 26 6.49 -1.61 -4.51
C ARG A 26 5.46 -0.77 -3.78
N LEU A 27 4.75 0.08 -4.51
CA LEU A 27 3.73 0.95 -3.96
C LEU A 27 2.35 0.43 -4.35
N SER A 28 1.42 0.47 -3.42
CA SER A 28 0.01 0.12 -3.66
C SER A 28 -0.90 1.05 -2.86
N VAL A 29 -2.12 1.27 -3.35
CA VAL A 29 -3.11 2.09 -2.62
C VAL A 29 -4.05 1.18 -1.84
N ALA A 30 -4.25 1.50 -0.56
CA ALA A 30 -5.12 0.75 0.33
C ALA A 30 -5.94 1.67 1.25
N ILE A 31 -6.97 1.08 1.87
CA ILE A 31 -7.74 1.73 2.94
C ILE A 31 -7.16 1.30 4.28
N ALA A 32 -6.78 2.27 5.11
CA ALA A 32 -6.21 2.03 6.43
C ALA A 32 -7.18 1.24 7.30
N LYS A 33 -6.72 0.09 7.82
CA LYS A 33 -7.49 -0.75 8.75
C LYS A 33 -7.18 -0.45 10.22
N LYS A 34 -6.08 0.26 10.46
CA LYS A 34 -5.56 0.66 11.77
C LYS A 34 -4.98 2.06 11.65
N LEU A 35 -4.67 2.67 12.78
CA LEU A 35 -3.88 3.89 12.83
C LEU A 35 -2.44 3.59 12.44
N TYR A 36 -1.95 4.32 11.44
CA TYR A 36 -0.55 4.27 11.01
C TYR A 36 0.10 5.65 11.14
N ARG A 37 1.43 5.71 11.09
CA ARG A 37 2.18 6.97 11.03
C ARG A 37 2.80 7.14 9.66
N CYS A 38 2.64 8.33 9.09
CA CYS A 38 3.25 8.70 7.82
C CYS A 38 4.70 9.15 8.03
N PRO A 39 5.69 8.55 7.34
CA PRO A 39 7.08 8.98 7.42
C PRO A 39 7.33 10.40 6.89
N GLY A 40 6.60 10.81 5.85
CA GLY A 40 6.78 12.13 5.23
C GLY A 40 6.44 13.32 6.14
N CYS A 41 5.30 13.26 6.85
CA CYS A 41 4.83 14.36 7.70
C CYS A 41 4.82 14.05 9.20
N GLY A 42 5.12 12.80 9.60
CA GLY A 42 4.97 12.30 10.97
C GLY A 42 3.52 12.13 11.45
N GLY A 43 2.54 12.61 10.66
CA GLY A 43 1.12 12.62 10.99
C GLY A 43 0.48 11.24 11.02
N ARG A 44 -0.70 11.15 11.66
CA ARG A 44 -1.49 9.92 11.72
C ARG A 44 -2.27 9.70 10.43
N ILE A 45 -2.32 8.46 9.99
CA ILE A 45 -3.22 7.98 8.94
C ILE A 45 -4.39 7.33 9.66
N GLU A 46 -5.55 8.00 9.61
CA GLU A 46 -6.76 7.57 10.29
C GLU A 46 -7.36 6.29 9.67
N VAL A 47 -8.07 5.51 10.48
CA VAL A 47 -8.79 4.32 10.00
C VAL A 47 -9.81 4.73 8.95
N GLY A 48 -9.85 4.00 7.84
CA GLY A 48 -10.71 4.31 6.70
C GLY A 48 -10.10 5.26 5.67
N ALA A 49 -8.96 5.89 5.96
CA ALA A 49 -8.28 6.77 5.01
C ALA A 49 -7.61 5.99 3.88
N ASP A 50 -7.71 6.52 2.66
CA ASP A 50 -6.86 6.09 1.53
C ASP A 50 -5.40 6.46 1.81
N HIS A 51 -4.50 5.50 1.64
CA HIS A 51 -3.07 5.69 1.86
C HIS A 51 -2.26 4.80 0.91
N VAL A 52 -0.98 5.11 0.78
CA VAL A 52 -0.03 4.36 -0.02
C VAL A 52 0.80 3.47 0.89
N ILE A 53 0.86 2.18 0.56
CA ILE A 53 1.73 1.22 1.21
C ILE A 53 2.95 1.03 0.33
N VAL A 54 4.14 1.25 0.89
CA VAL A 54 5.43 0.96 0.28
C VAL A 54 5.94 -0.34 0.88
N ARG A 55 6.18 -1.34 0.05
CA ARG A 55 6.76 -2.63 0.43
C ARG A 55 8.18 -2.73 -0.10
N TYR A 56 9.08 -3.21 0.75
CA TYR A 56 10.46 -3.55 0.41
C TYR A 56 10.53 -5.07 0.23
N PRO A 57 10.54 -5.60 -1.01
CA PRO A 57 10.52 -7.04 -1.26
C PRO A 57 11.84 -7.72 -0.86
N GLU A 58 12.95 -6.99 -0.87
CA GLU A 58 14.29 -7.51 -0.57
C GLU A 58 14.60 -7.50 0.94
N SER A 59 13.80 -6.83 1.77
CA SER A 59 13.96 -6.85 3.23
C SER A 59 13.41 -8.15 3.82
N ASP A 60 14.18 -8.80 4.69
CA ASP A 60 13.75 -9.94 5.50
C ASP A 60 13.91 -9.61 7.01
N PRO A 61 12.81 -9.49 7.79
CA PRO A 61 11.42 -9.68 7.40
C PRO A 61 10.87 -8.56 6.49
N PRO A 62 9.76 -8.81 5.76
CA PRO A 62 9.15 -7.81 4.89
C PRO A 62 8.82 -6.51 5.63
N PHE A 63 9.39 -5.41 5.15
CA PHE A 63 9.20 -4.09 5.71
C PHE A 63 8.16 -3.29 4.91
N TYR A 64 7.31 -2.56 5.63
CA TYR A 64 6.22 -1.77 5.06
C TYR A 64 6.19 -0.36 5.64
N GLN A 65 6.14 0.63 4.76
CA GLN A 65 5.87 2.02 5.13
C GLN A 65 4.47 2.44 4.68
N HIS A 66 3.82 3.25 5.50
CA HIS A 66 2.45 3.71 5.26
C HIS A 66 2.49 5.22 5.07
N TRP A 67 2.14 5.71 3.90
CA TRP A 67 2.22 7.12 3.54
C TRP A 67 0.83 7.69 3.27
N HIS A 68 0.55 8.91 3.72
CA HIS A 68 -0.59 9.64 3.16
C HIS A 68 -0.42 9.74 1.65
N ARG A 69 -1.54 9.68 0.92
CA ARG A 69 -1.52 9.78 -0.54
C ARG A 69 -0.84 11.06 -1.04
N THR A 70 -1.09 12.18 -0.36
CA THR A 70 -0.50 13.48 -0.68
C THR A 70 1.00 13.51 -0.41
N CYS A 71 1.46 13.03 0.75
CA CYS A 71 2.89 12.93 1.07
C CYS A 71 3.62 11.98 0.09
N ALA A 72 2.98 10.88 -0.29
CA ALA A 72 3.56 9.96 -1.27
C ALA A 72 3.76 10.63 -2.65
N LEU A 73 2.78 11.40 -3.12
CA LEU A 73 2.88 12.14 -4.39
C LEU A 73 3.90 13.30 -4.33
N GLY A 74 3.98 13.99 -3.19
CA GLY A 74 4.83 15.16 -3.02
C GLY A 74 6.31 14.81 -2.82
N ASP A 75 6.60 13.79 -2.01
CA ASP A 75 7.96 13.51 -1.54
C ASP A 75 8.45 12.16 -2.05
N LEU A 76 7.71 11.08 -1.74
CA LEU A 76 8.16 9.71 -2.03
C LEU A 76 8.34 9.48 -3.52
N ILE A 77 7.32 9.73 -4.34
CA ILE A 77 7.39 9.43 -5.78
C ILE A 77 8.50 10.22 -6.47
N ARG A 78 8.80 11.43 -5.99
CA ARG A 78 9.89 12.24 -6.54
C ARG A 78 11.28 11.66 -6.26
N SER A 79 11.42 10.83 -5.23
CA SER A 79 12.67 10.14 -4.92
C SER A 79 12.79 8.77 -5.60
N LEU A 80 11.76 8.33 -6.33
CA LEU A 80 11.76 7.06 -7.04
C LEU A 80 12.37 7.18 -8.44
N ARG A 81 13.01 6.09 -8.86
CA ARG A 81 13.55 5.88 -10.20
C ARG A 81 12.90 4.65 -10.84
N GLU A 82 12.95 4.59 -12.16
CA GLU A 82 12.48 3.44 -12.94
C GLU A 82 11.01 3.04 -12.64
N VAL A 83 10.16 4.05 -12.41
CA VAL A 83 8.75 3.84 -12.04
C VAL A 83 8.01 3.13 -13.17
N LYS A 84 7.43 1.98 -12.85
CA LYS A 84 6.63 1.17 -13.77
C LYS A 84 5.30 0.80 -13.13
N ALA A 85 4.24 1.00 -13.88
CA ALA A 85 2.92 0.52 -13.50
C ALA A 85 2.83 -0.98 -13.72
N VAL A 86 2.42 -1.71 -12.69
CA VAL A 86 2.17 -3.14 -12.75
C VAL A 86 0.73 -3.42 -12.32
N ALA A 87 0.15 -4.49 -12.88
CA ALA A 87 -1.18 -4.94 -12.45
C ALA A 87 -1.13 -5.20 -10.94
N GLY A 88 -2.06 -4.59 -10.21
CA GLY A 88 -2.03 -4.63 -8.75
C GLY A 88 -2.27 -6.05 -8.25
N GLU A 89 -1.25 -6.67 -7.65
CA GLU A 89 -1.51 -7.76 -6.72
C GLU A 89 -2.32 -7.19 -5.55
N PRO A 90 -3.44 -7.82 -5.16
CA PRO A 90 -4.28 -7.31 -4.09
C PRO A 90 -3.41 -7.14 -2.85
N ALA A 91 -3.36 -5.92 -2.30
CA ALA A 91 -2.63 -5.58 -1.09
C ALA A 91 -2.88 -6.68 -0.06
N LEU A 92 -1.84 -7.50 0.19
CA LEU A 92 -1.88 -8.67 1.05
C LEU A 92 -2.50 -8.26 2.38
N SER A 93 -3.75 -8.66 2.57
CA SER A 93 -4.44 -8.56 3.84
C SER A 93 -4.24 -9.91 4.53
N PRO A 94 -3.36 -10.04 5.54
CA PRO A 94 -3.41 -11.20 6.42
C PRO A 94 -4.64 -11.02 7.31
N GLY A 95 -5.83 -11.36 6.81
CA GLY A 95 -7.06 -10.95 7.50
C GLY A 95 -8.39 -11.60 7.14
N THR A 96 -8.47 -12.50 6.17
CA THR A 96 -9.75 -13.19 5.87
C THR A 96 -9.62 -14.71 5.85
N ARG A 97 -9.11 -15.30 6.94
CA ARG A 97 -9.68 -16.57 7.42
C ARG A 97 -10.92 -16.25 8.24
N ARG A 98 -12.00 -15.84 7.55
CA ARG A 98 -13.33 -15.79 8.17
C ARG A 98 -13.73 -17.22 8.50
N ARG A 99 -13.96 -17.45 9.78
CA ARG A 99 -14.39 -18.70 10.42
C ARG A 99 -15.55 -19.32 9.64
N LYS A 100 -15.42 -20.56 9.17
CA LYS A 100 -16.59 -21.43 8.91
C LYS A 100 -17.14 -21.89 10.26
N ALA A 101 -17.84 -20.99 10.96
CA ALA A 101 -18.61 -21.35 12.15
C ALA A 101 -20.08 -21.50 11.74
N ASN A 102 -20.51 -22.76 11.73
CA ASN A 102 -21.80 -23.20 12.23
C ASN A 102 -23.06 -22.64 11.55
N GLN A 103 -23.48 -23.30 10.47
CA GLN A 103 -24.90 -23.32 10.08
C GLN A 103 -25.29 -24.75 9.70
N ARG A 104 -25.92 -25.45 10.65
CA ARG A 104 -27.20 -26.17 10.47
C ARG A 104 -27.45 -27.12 11.64
N ARG A 105 -27.92 -26.57 12.76
CA ARG A 105 -28.93 -27.26 13.57
C ARG A 105 -30.30 -26.93 13.01
N ARG A 106 -31.18 -27.93 13.01
CA ARG A 106 -32.63 -27.94 12.81
C ARG A 106 -33.13 -28.02 11.36
N ARG A 107 -33.45 -29.26 10.94
CA ARG A 107 -34.79 -29.69 10.52
C ARG A 107 -34.76 -31.15 10.04
N ARG A 108 -35.06 -32.10 10.92
CA ARG A 108 -36.20 -33.03 10.86
C ARG A 108 -36.08 -34.03 11.99
#